data_AF-A0A160TAG5-F1
#
_entry.id   AF-A0A160TAG5-F1
#
_cell.length_a   1.000
_cell.length_b   1.000
_cell.length_c   1.000
_cell.angle_alpha   90.00
_cell.angle_beta   90.00
_cell.angle_gamma   90.00
#
_symmetry.space_group_name_H-M   'P 1'
#
loop_
_entity.id
_entity.type
_entity.pdbx_description
1 polymer ?
#
loop_
_entity_poly.entity_id
_entity_poly.type
_entity_poly.pdbx_seq_one_letter_code
_entity_poly.pdbx_strand_id
1 'polypeptide(L)'
;MIPSLLDYDALHEYVTQQVIEPYYSKRIETLRRLSLINNRVRQKALLNRKNPYLFRAKNIQTSGEFVQYALDGFLSSSEETLFGNLLEGLAIHICEQVFGGHKAPAREMKSVDLIFTRDETRFIVGIKSGPNWGNQDQKDRMAGNFKTARAILRAKGETLPIVAVNGCMYGVDQVPWKPNSHDPELSYYKYCGQLFWEFISGDEMLYLKLIRPLGEEARTRSDAFNKLYHAKINEMTTEFSNNFLGEDNQIDWNKLIHFVSSSPKRMAD
;
A
#
# COMPACT_ATOMS: atom_id res chain seq x y z
N MET A 1 -21.62 -16.97 -23.42
CA MET A 1 -21.28 -16.37 -22.11
C MET A 1 -20.79 -17.52 -21.25
N ILE A 2 -19.48 -17.64 -21.05
CA ILE A 2 -18.93 -18.68 -20.16
C ILE A 2 -19.41 -18.30 -18.74
N PRO A 3 -20.00 -19.23 -17.97
CA PRO A 3 -20.35 -18.95 -16.58
C PRO A 3 -19.14 -18.41 -15.84
N SER A 4 -19.32 -17.33 -15.08
CA SER A 4 -18.28 -16.87 -14.16
C SER A 4 -17.87 -18.03 -13.26
N LEU A 5 -16.59 -18.41 -13.30
CA LEU A 5 -16.01 -19.38 -12.35
C LEU A 5 -15.97 -18.83 -10.91
N LEU A 6 -16.14 -17.51 -10.75
CA LEU A 6 -16.21 -16.85 -9.46
C LEU A 6 -17.62 -16.91 -8.89
N ASP A 7 -17.70 -17.45 -7.67
CA ASP A 7 -18.83 -17.25 -6.76
C ASP A 7 -18.75 -15.82 -6.18
N TYR A 8 -19.65 -14.97 -6.64
CA TYR A 8 -19.68 -13.55 -6.26
C TYR A 8 -20.20 -13.32 -4.84
N ASP A 9 -21.00 -14.22 -4.29
CA ASP A 9 -21.47 -14.12 -2.92
C ASP A 9 -20.33 -14.46 -1.96
N ALA A 10 -19.60 -15.54 -2.24
CA ALA A 10 -18.38 -15.88 -1.50
C ALA A 10 -17.30 -14.79 -1.62
N LEU A 11 -17.12 -14.20 -2.80
CA LEU A 11 -16.19 -13.08 -3.00
C LEU A 11 -16.62 -11.85 -2.18
N HIS A 12 -17.91 -11.55 -2.12
CA HIS A 12 -18.45 -10.45 -1.33
C HIS A 12 -18.18 -10.64 0.17
N GLU A 13 -18.39 -11.87 0.67
CA GLU A 13 -18.07 -12.24 2.05
C GLU A 13 -16.57 -12.11 2.33
N TYR A 14 -15.72 -12.61 1.43
CA TYR A 14 -14.26 -12.48 1.55
C TYR A 14 -13.82 -11.02 1.61
N VAL A 15 -14.32 -10.16 0.71
CA VAL A 15 -14.00 -8.72 0.72
C VAL A 15 -14.41 -8.08 2.04
N THR A 16 -15.59 -8.43 2.56
CA THR A 16 -16.06 -7.91 3.84
C THR A 16 -15.13 -8.30 5.00
N GLN A 17 -14.84 -9.60 5.14
CA GLN A 17 -14.10 -10.17 6.29
C GLN A 17 -12.58 -9.99 6.19
N GLN A 18 -12.02 -10.02 4.99
CA GLN A 18 -10.56 -10.06 4.78
C GLN A 18 -9.99 -8.76 4.24
N VAL A 19 -10.84 -7.85 3.73
CA VAL A 19 -10.39 -6.52 3.25
C VAL A 19 -10.96 -5.41 4.13
N ILE A 20 -12.29 -5.29 4.24
CA ILE A 20 -12.92 -4.15 4.90
C ILE A 20 -12.76 -4.20 6.43
N GLU A 21 -13.04 -5.33 7.07
CA GLU A 21 -12.84 -5.52 8.51
C GLU A 21 -11.41 -5.22 8.98
N PRO A 22 -10.37 -5.81 8.37
CA PRO A 22 -9.00 -5.52 8.75
C PRO A 22 -8.60 -4.08 8.47
N TYR A 23 -9.09 -3.47 7.38
CA TYR A 23 -8.82 -2.07 7.05
C TYR A 23 -9.26 -1.13 8.17
N TYR A 24 -10.54 -1.18 8.58
CA TYR A 24 -11.05 -0.33 9.65
C TYR A 24 -10.40 -0.64 11.01
N SER A 25 -10.22 -1.92 11.33
CA SER A 25 -9.62 -2.33 12.60
C SER A 25 -8.18 -1.82 12.74
N LYS A 26 -7.35 -1.97 11.69
CA LYS A 26 -5.96 -1.46 11.71
C LYS A 26 -5.90 0.07 11.70
N ARG A 27 -6.83 0.77 11.04
CA ARG A 27 -6.90 2.25 11.09
C ARG A 27 -7.12 2.75 12.51
N ILE A 28 -8.10 2.16 13.21
CA ILE A 28 -8.38 2.48 14.62
C ILE A 28 -7.19 2.15 15.51
N GLU A 29 -6.58 0.97 15.35
CA GLU A 29 -5.39 0.55 16.12
C GLU A 29 -4.21 1.51 15.90
N THR A 30 -3.94 1.86 14.64
CA THR A 30 -2.91 2.83 14.25
C THR A 30 -3.12 4.16 14.96
N LEU A 31 -4.33 4.70 14.90
CA LEU A 31 -4.66 5.98 15.50
C LEU A 31 -4.58 5.97 17.03
N ARG A 32 -4.99 4.87 17.68
CA ARG A 32 -4.87 4.68 19.14
C ARG A 32 -3.42 4.68 19.61
N ARG A 33 -2.51 4.08 18.84
CA ARG A 33 -1.08 3.96 19.18
C ARG A 33 -0.25 5.17 18.78
N LEU A 34 -0.80 6.04 17.94
CA LEU A 34 -0.10 7.21 17.44
C LEU A 34 0.02 8.27 18.55
N SER A 35 1.24 8.77 18.72
CA SER A 35 1.54 9.90 19.59
C SER A 35 2.20 11.01 18.78
N LEU A 36 1.99 12.28 19.16
CA LEU A 36 2.60 13.41 18.47
C LEU A 36 4.12 13.40 18.70
N ILE A 37 4.51 13.34 19.97
CA ILE A 37 5.86 13.15 20.47
C ILE A 37 5.94 11.74 21.07
N ASN A 38 7.09 11.07 20.98
CA ASN A 38 7.28 9.78 21.63
C ASN A 38 8.56 9.81 22.46
N ASN A 39 8.39 9.83 23.78
CA ASN A 39 9.49 9.96 24.74
C ASN A 39 10.31 8.68 24.93
N ARG A 40 9.86 7.53 24.38
CA ARG A 40 10.59 6.26 24.45
C ARG A 40 11.31 5.91 23.16
N VAL A 41 10.68 6.19 22.02
CA VAL A 41 11.23 5.92 20.67
C VAL A 41 10.83 7.06 19.73
N ARG A 42 11.65 8.13 19.69
CA ARG A 42 11.37 9.36 18.92
C ARG A 42 11.00 9.09 17.45
N GLN A 43 11.64 8.13 16.79
CA GLN A 43 11.38 7.77 15.37
C GLN A 43 9.94 7.27 15.08
N LYS A 44 9.21 6.81 16.10
CA LYS A 44 7.82 6.35 15.95
C LYS A 44 6.78 7.47 16.09
N ALA A 45 7.19 8.64 16.57
CA ALA A 45 6.30 9.79 16.76
C ALA A 45 5.84 10.40 15.42
N LEU A 46 4.63 10.97 15.39
CA LEU A 46 4.06 11.60 14.20
C LEU A 46 4.99 12.68 13.62
N LEU A 47 5.54 13.55 14.47
CA LEU A 47 6.37 14.68 14.02
C LEU A 47 7.64 14.26 13.28
N ASN A 48 8.26 13.13 13.66
CA ASN A 48 9.50 12.66 13.02
C ASN A 48 9.26 11.99 11.65
N ARG A 49 8.00 11.86 11.22
CA ARG A 49 7.61 11.31 9.92
C ARG A 49 7.19 12.41 8.95
N LYS A 50 7.37 13.67 9.32
CA LYS A 50 6.90 14.85 8.60
C LYS A 50 8.05 15.83 8.38
N ASN A 51 7.93 16.60 7.31
CA ASN A 51 8.93 17.57 6.90
C ASN A 51 8.54 18.96 7.42
N PRO A 52 9.08 19.47 8.56
CA PRO A 52 8.69 20.75 9.14
C PRO A 52 8.87 21.94 8.18
N TYR A 53 9.86 21.87 7.29
CA TYR A 53 10.12 22.92 6.29
C TYR A 53 8.95 23.08 5.32
N LEU A 54 8.27 21.99 4.97
CA LEU A 54 7.06 22.04 4.14
C LEU A 54 5.91 22.75 4.86
N PHE A 55 5.74 22.53 6.17
CA PHE A 55 4.70 23.22 6.95
C PHE A 55 4.97 24.71 7.03
N ARG A 56 6.25 25.10 7.22
CA ARG A 56 6.67 26.50 7.17
C ARG A 56 6.39 27.13 5.80
N ALA A 57 6.72 26.43 4.71
CA ALA A 57 6.47 26.90 3.35
C ALA A 57 4.96 27.01 3.03
N LYS A 58 4.12 26.18 3.66
CA LYS A 58 2.66 26.26 3.59
C LYS A 58 2.04 27.38 4.41
N ASN A 59 2.87 28.16 5.11
CA ASN A 59 2.43 29.25 5.97
C ASN A 59 1.45 28.82 7.07
N ILE A 60 1.59 27.60 7.59
CA ILE A 60 0.75 27.10 8.70
C ILE A 60 1.04 27.93 9.96
N GLN A 61 0.01 28.52 10.56
CA GLN A 61 0.17 29.44 11.69
C GLN A 61 -0.35 28.87 13.02
N THR A 62 -1.26 27.89 12.97
CA THR A 62 -1.93 27.40 14.18
C THR A 62 -1.53 25.97 14.51
N SER A 63 -1.53 25.63 15.80
CA SER A 63 -1.24 24.28 16.27
C SER A 63 -2.24 23.25 15.73
N GLY A 64 -3.53 23.63 15.66
CA GLY A 64 -4.59 22.76 15.14
C GLY A 64 -4.40 22.44 13.67
N GLU A 65 -4.13 23.45 12.84
CA GLU A 65 -3.83 23.27 11.41
C GLU A 65 -2.58 22.42 11.20
N PHE A 66 -1.52 22.66 11.98
CA PHE A 66 -0.29 21.86 11.91
C PHE A 66 -0.57 20.38 12.19
N VAL A 67 -1.24 20.11 13.31
CA VAL A 67 -1.53 18.74 13.79
C VAL A 67 -2.46 18.03 12.82
N GLN A 68 -3.49 18.71 12.33
CA GLN A 68 -4.41 18.14 11.34
C GLN A 68 -3.68 17.77 10.05
N TYR A 69 -2.90 18.70 9.50
CA TYR A 69 -2.14 18.43 8.28
C TYR A 69 -1.14 17.27 8.46
N ALA A 70 -0.45 17.24 9.61
CA ALA A 70 0.47 16.16 9.94
C ALA A 70 -0.25 14.81 10.08
N LEU A 71 -1.38 14.78 10.78
CA LEU A 71 -2.15 13.57 11.01
C LEU A 71 -2.75 13.04 9.70
N ASP A 72 -3.41 13.88 8.92
CA ASP A 72 -4.05 13.50 7.65
C ASP A 72 -3.02 12.96 6.66
N GLY A 73 -1.89 13.65 6.52
CA GLY A 73 -0.80 13.19 5.68
C GLY A 73 -0.17 11.88 6.17
N PHE A 74 -0.24 11.56 7.47
CA PHE A 74 0.20 10.26 7.98
C PHE A 74 -0.82 9.17 7.67
N LEU A 75 -2.09 9.41 7.96
CA LEU A 75 -3.19 8.49 7.70
C LEU A 75 -3.26 8.13 6.21
N SER A 76 -3.20 9.10 5.30
CA SER A 76 -3.19 8.86 3.85
C SER A 76 -2.10 7.86 3.43
N SER A 77 -0.84 8.09 3.83
CA SER A 77 0.27 7.19 3.48
C SER A 77 0.16 5.79 4.12
N SER A 78 -0.37 5.72 5.34
CA SER A 78 -0.57 4.46 6.04
C SER A 78 -1.71 3.65 5.42
N GLU A 79 -2.77 4.31 4.98
CA GLU A 79 -3.93 3.71 4.35
C GLU A 79 -3.59 3.13 2.99
N GLU A 80 -2.80 3.84 2.18
CA GLU A 80 -2.30 3.30 0.90
C GLU A 80 -1.52 1.99 1.08
N THR A 81 -0.64 1.94 2.08
CA THR A 81 0.16 0.74 2.38
C THR A 81 -0.73 -0.41 2.88
N LEU A 82 -1.62 -0.12 3.83
CA LEU A 82 -2.53 -1.10 4.39
C LEU A 82 -3.46 -1.68 3.32
N PHE A 83 -4.09 -0.81 2.54
CA PHE A 83 -5.06 -1.20 1.52
C PHE A 83 -4.39 -1.92 0.35
N GLY A 84 -3.18 -1.52 -0.04
CA GLY A 84 -2.38 -2.23 -1.03
C GLY A 84 -2.12 -3.69 -0.65
N ASN A 85 -1.76 -3.95 0.61
CA ASN A 85 -1.54 -5.32 1.10
C ASN A 85 -2.83 -6.16 1.13
N LEU A 86 -3.96 -5.53 1.47
CA LEU A 86 -5.26 -6.23 1.51
C LEU A 86 -5.74 -6.58 0.09
N LEU A 87 -5.59 -5.66 -0.86
CA LEU A 87 -5.94 -5.92 -2.25
C LEU A 87 -4.98 -6.92 -2.94
N GLU A 88 -3.71 -6.99 -2.54
CA GLU A 88 -2.81 -8.08 -2.97
C GLU A 88 -3.38 -9.44 -2.52
N GLY A 89 -3.82 -9.54 -1.26
CA GLY A 89 -4.47 -10.74 -0.74
C GLY A 89 -5.73 -11.12 -1.52
N LEU A 90 -6.57 -10.13 -1.82
CA LEU A 90 -7.77 -10.31 -2.65
C LEU A 90 -7.43 -10.84 -4.05
N ALA A 91 -6.43 -10.26 -4.72
CA ALA A 91 -6.01 -10.70 -6.05
C ALA A 91 -5.51 -12.16 -6.04
N ILE A 92 -4.76 -12.55 -5.01
CA ILE A 92 -4.30 -13.94 -4.83
C ILE A 92 -5.51 -14.87 -4.62
N HIS A 93 -6.44 -14.51 -3.74
CA HIS A 93 -7.64 -15.31 -3.46
C HIS A 93 -8.51 -15.52 -4.71
N ILE A 94 -8.74 -14.45 -5.49
CA ILE A 94 -9.49 -14.54 -6.75
C ILE A 94 -8.81 -15.52 -7.72
N CYS A 95 -7.48 -15.41 -7.86
CA CYS A 95 -6.73 -16.30 -8.75
C CYS A 95 -6.68 -17.75 -8.24
N GLU A 96 -6.68 -17.96 -6.92
CA GLU A 96 -6.80 -19.28 -6.30
C GLU A 96 -8.11 -19.97 -6.71
N GLN A 97 -9.24 -19.27 -6.63
CA GLN A 97 -10.56 -19.82 -6.97
C GLN A 97 -10.68 -20.20 -8.46
N VAL A 98 -10.10 -19.39 -9.36
CA VAL A 98 -10.30 -19.57 -10.80
C VAL A 98 -9.20 -20.43 -11.44
N PHE A 99 -7.95 -20.23 -11.05
CA PHE A 99 -6.78 -20.81 -11.71
C PHE A 99 -5.84 -21.57 -10.75
N GLY A 100 -6.26 -21.84 -9.51
CA GLY A 100 -5.42 -22.52 -8.52
C GLY A 100 -4.16 -21.73 -8.17
N GLY A 101 -4.21 -20.41 -8.31
CA GLY A 101 -3.11 -19.52 -7.95
C GLY A 101 -2.77 -19.57 -6.46
N HIS A 102 -1.49 -19.36 -6.14
CA HIS A 102 -1.02 -19.36 -4.76
C HIS A 102 0.05 -18.30 -4.53
N LYS A 103 0.20 -17.90 -3.26
CA LYS A 103 1.21 -16.92 -2.86
C LYS A 103 2.61 -17.49 -3.04
N ALA A 104 3.50 -16.72 -3.67
CA ALA A 104 4.87 -17.16 -3.88
C ALA A 104 5.69 -17.20 -2.58
N PRO A 105 6.67 -18.10 -2.43
CA PRO A 105 7.57 -18.12 -1.28
C PRO A 105 8.50 -16.89 -1.28
N ALA A 106 8.11 -15.83 -0.57
CA ALA A 106 8.78 -14.51 -0.61
C ALA A 106 10.29 -14.52 -0.27
N ARG A 107 10.77 -15.53 0.49
CA ARG A 107 12.19 -15.70 0.80
C ARG A 107 13.01 -16.16 -0.40
N GLU A 108 12.40 -16.95 -1.29
CA GLU A 108 13.05 -17.53 -2.47
C GLU A 108 12.80 -16.67 -3.72
N MET A 109 11.57 -16.18 -3.89
CA MET A 109 11.13 -15.47 -5.09
C MET A 109 10.75 -14.03 -4.74
N LYS A 110 11.75 -13.16 -4.66
CA LYS A 110 11.54 -11.73 -4.39
C LYS A 110 10.70 -11.10 -5.51
N SER A 111 9.87 -10.11 -5.19
CA SER A 111 9.02 -9.40 -6.14
C SER A 111 7.98 -10.25 -6.90
N VAL A 112 7.85 -11.53 -6.56
CA VAL A 112 6.76 -12.40 -7.02
C VAL A 112 5.81 -12.56 -5.84
N ASP A 113 4.55 -12.23 -6.05
CA ASP A 113 3.49 -12.26 -5.03
C ASP A 113 2.53 -13.42 -5.33
N LEU A 114 2.29 -13.74 -6.61
CA LEU A 114 1.36 -14.76 -7.08
C LEU A 114 2.00 -15.65 -8.16
N ILE A 115 1.73 -16.96 -8.07
CA ILE A 115 2.10 -17.95 -9.09
C ILE A 115 0.86 -18.77 -9.45
N PHE A 116 0.59 -18.93 -10.74
CA PHE A 116 -0.51 -19.76 -11.23
C PHE A 116 -0.24 -20.27 -12.65
N THR A 117 -1.07 -21.18 -13.12
CA THR A 117 -1.00 -21.72 -14.49
C THR A 117 -2.30 -21.44 -15.21
N ARG A 118 -2.22 -20.93 -16.43
CA ARG A 118 -3.35 -20.69 -17.32
C ARG A 118 -2.89 -20.91 -18.76
N ASP A 119 -3.72 -21.56 -19.58
CA ASP A 119 -3.45 -21.79 -21.01
C ASP A 119 -2.04 -22.37 -21.26
N GLU A 120 -1.72 -23.47 -20.55
CA GLU A 120 -0.41 -24.17 -20.59
C GLU A 120 0.80 -23.28 -20.30
N THR A 121 0.60 -22.13 -19.66
CA THR A 121 1.66 -21.17 -19.33
C THR A 121 1.72 -20.95 -17.82
N ARG A 122 2.93 -21.02 -17.26
CA ARG A 122 3.20 -20.66 -15.87
C ARG A 122 3.39 -19.15 -15.77
N PHE A 123 2.60 -18.49 -14.95
CA PHE A 123 2.73 -17.07 -14.66
C PHE A 123 3.39 -16.84 -13.31
N ILE A 124 4.38 -15.94 -13.29
CA ILE A 124 4.93 -15.34 -12.08
C ILE A 124 4.54 -13.87 -12.05
N VAL A 125 3.85 -13.44 -10.99
CA VAL A 125 3.23 -12.13 -10.95
C VAL A 125 3.73 -11.33 -9.76
N GLY A 126 4.25 -10.14 -10.01
CA GLY A 126 4.46 -9.12 -8.98
C GLY A 126 3.29 -8.15 -8.97
N ILE A 127 2.62 -8.00 -7.83
CA ILE A 127 1.41 -7.19 -7.66
C ILE A 127 1.79 -5.84 -7.06
N LYS A 128 1.26 -4.75 -7.62
CA LYS A 128 1.49 -3.37 -7.22
C LYS A 128 0.18 -2.60 -7.26
N SER A 129 0.11 -1.49 -6.53
CA SER A 129 -1.14 -0.72 -6.47
C SER A 129 -1.49 -0.09 -7.82
N GLY A 130 -0.55 0.63 -8.44
CA GLY A 130 -0.79 1.36 -9.69
C GLY A 130 0.44 1.43 -10.60
N PRO A 131 0.32 2.02 -11.80
CA PRO A 131 1.34 1.98 -12.83
C PRO A 131 2.64 2.73 -12.49
N ASN A 132 2.58 3.68 -11.56
CA ASN A 132 3.70 4.54 -11.13
C ASN A 132 4.24 4.11 -9.75
N TRP A 133 4.29 2.81 -9.48
CA TRP A 133 4.67 2.25 -8.18
C TRP A 133 6.15 2.41 -7.81
N GLY A 134 7.01 2.81 -8.75
CA GLY A 134 8.44 2.93 -8.48
C GLY A 134 9.22 3.65 -9.57
N ASN A 135 10.44 4.03 -9.20
CA ASN A 135 11.44 4.59 -10.11
C ASN A 135 12.07 3.49 -11.01
N GLN A 136 13.04 3.87 -11.85
CA GLN A 136 13.68 2.94 -12.78
C GLN A 136 14.43 1.81 -12.05
N ASP A 137 15.23 2.13 -11.03
CA ASP A 137 15.99 1.14 -10.26
C ASP A 137 15.10 0.06 -9.63
N GLN A 138 13.93 0.46 -9.12
CA GLN A 138 12.95 -0.47 -8.56
C GLN A 138 12.35 -1.40 -9.61
N LYS A 139 12.09 -0.88 -10.83
CA LYS A 139 11.60 -1.67 -11.96
C LYS A 139 12.65 -2.65 -12.47
N ASP A 140 13.90 -2.21 -12.58
CA ASP A 140 15.02 -3.04 -13.03
C ASP A 140 15.29 -4.16 -12.02
N ARG A 141 15.23 -3.84 -10.72
CA ARG A 141 15.33 -4.85 -9.66
C ARG A 141 14.23 -5.89 -9.72
N MET A 142 12.99 -5.49 -10.01
CA MET A 142 11.87 -6.43 -10.18
C MET A 142 12.11 -7.33 -11.40
N ALA A 143 12.52 -6.78 -12.54
CA ALA A 143 12.82 -7.58 -13.74
C ALA A 143 13.93 -8.61 -13.47
N GLY A 144 15.00 -8.20 -12.76
CA GLY A 144 16.05 -9.11 -12.31
C GLY A 144 15.52 -10.22 -11.39
N ASN A 145 14.66 -9.87 -10.44
CA ASN A 145 14.04 -10.86 -9.57
C ASN A 145 13.12 -11.83 -10.32
N PHE A 146 12.38 -11.38 -11.35
CA PHE A 146 11.61 -12.26 -12.22
C PHE A 146 12.50 -13.25 -12.96
N LYS A 147 13.63 -12.80 -13.52
CA LYS A 147 14.62 -13.68 -14.13
C LYS A 147 15.12 -14.74 -13.13
N THR A 148 15.42 -14.35 -11.89
CA THR A 148 15.79 -15.31 -10.83
C THR A 148 14.67 -16.31 -10.53
N ALA A 149 13.42 -15.85 -10.42
CA ALA A 149 12.28 -16.74 -10.15
C ALA A 149 12.06 -17.76 -11.29
N ARG A 150 12.23 -17.36 -12.56
CA ARG A 150 12.21 -18.32 -13.69
C ARG A 150 13.29 -19.39 -13.54
N ALA A 151 14.52 -18.99 -13.20
CA ALA A 151 15.61 -19.93 -12.99
C ALA A 151 15.32 -20.92 -11.85
N ILE A 152 14.76 -20.44 -10.73
CA ILE A 152 14.35 -21.30 -9.60
C ILE A 152 13.29 -22.31 -10.03
N LEU A 153 12.25 -21.87 -10.75
CA LEU A 153 11.18 -22.76 -11.21
C LEU A 153 11.71 -23.83 -12.17
N ARG A 154 12.54 -23.45 -13.14
CA ARG A 154 13.18 -24.40 -14.07
C ARG A 154 14.06 -25.41 -13.33
N ALA A 155 14.84 -24.97 -12.34
CA ALA A 155 15.65 -25.86 -11.50
C ALA A 155 14.80 -26.83 -10.66
N LYS A 156 13.56 -26.46 -10.33
CA LYS A 156 12.57 -27.31 -9.66
C LYS A 156 11.79 -28.21 -10.66
N GLY A 157 12.17 -28.23 -11.93
CA GLY A 157 11.58 -29.10 -12.95
C GLY A 157 10.39 -28.52 -13.69
N GLU A 158 10.15 -27.21 -13.63
CA GLU A 158 9.12 -26.57 -14.46
C GLU A 158 9.45 -26.70 -15.95
N THR A 159 8.52 -27.25 -16.72
CA THR A 159 8.64 -27.48 -18.17
C THR A 159 7.76 -26.56 -19.00
N LEU A 160 6.74 -25.93 -18.38
CA LEU A 160 5.88 -24.98 -19.07
C LEU A 160 6.63 -23.67 -19.38
N PRO A 161 6.21 -22.93 -20.42
CA PRO A 161 6.64 -21.55 -20.63
C PRO A 161 6.37 -20.72 -19.37
N ILE A 162 7.36 -19.94 -18.93
CA ILE A 162 7.23 -19.07 -17.75
C ILE A 162 7.16 -17.62 -18.20
N VAL A 163 6.03 -16.96 -17.96
CA VAL A 163 5.79 -15.54 -18.29
C VAL A 163 5.74 -14.72 -17.01
N ALA A 164 6.43 -13.57 -17.02
CA ALA A 164 6.44 -12.65 -15.90
C ALA A 164 5.47 -11.50 -16.13
N VAL A 165 4.71 -11.14 -15.10
CA VAL A 165 3.72 -10.07 -15.15
C VAL A 165 3.90 -9.13 -13.96
N ASN A 166 3.98 -7.83 -14.23
CA ASN A 166 3.73 -6.78 -13.27
C ASN A 166 2.24 -6.45 -13.28
N GLY A 167 1.50 -6.93 -12.28
CA GLY A 167 0.08 -6.63 -12.10
C GLY A 167 -0.11 -5.33 -11.33
N CYS A 168 -0.88 -4.39 -11.87
CA CYS A 168 -1.29 -3.17 -11.19
C CYS A 168 -2.80 -3.18 -10.95
N MET A 169 -3.22 -3.00 -9.71
CA MET A 169 -4.63 -3.10 -9.30
C MET A 169 -5.51 -1.98 -9.84
N TYR A 170 -4.94 -0.80 -10.12
CA TYR A 170 -5.62 0.30 -10.79
C TYR A 170 -4.75 0.96 -11.87
N GLY A 171 -5.35 1.87 -12.63
CA GLY A 171 -4.69 2.65 -13.66
C GLY A 171 -4.61 1.92 -15.00
N VAL A 172 -3.97 2.55 -15.97
CA VAL A 172 -3.85 2.04 -17.35
C VAL A 172 -2.40 2.15 -17.79
N ASP A 173 -1.90 1.12 -18.47
CA ASP A 173 -0.64 1.16 -19.21
C ASP A 173 -0.95 0.88 -20.68
N GLN A 174 -0.66 1.84 -21.55
CA GLN A 174 -0.99 1.77 -22.97
C GLN A 174 -0.07 0.82 -23.75
N VAL A 175 1.05 0.41 -23.17
CA VAL A 175 2.04 -0.46 -23.82
C VAL A 175 2.38 -1.61 -22.87
N PRO A 176 1.50 -2.61 -22.67
CA PRO A 176 1.70 -3.64 -21.66
C PRO A 176 3.01 -4.41 -21.78
N TRP A 177 3.47 -4.71 -23.00
CA TRP A 177 4.71 -5.43 -23.21
C TRP A 177 5.94 -4.56 -22.90
N LYS A 178 6.80 -5.00 -21.98
CA LYS A 178 8.05 -4.35 -21.59
C LYS A 178 9.24 -5.21 -22.02
N PRO A 179 9.67 -5.13 -23.29
CA PRO A 179 10.81 -5.91 -23.77
C PRO A 179 12.13 -5.38 -23.22
N ASN A 180 13.09 -6.29 -23.05
CA ASN A 180 14.49 -5.95 -22.89
C ASN A 180 15.30 -6.53 -24.05
N SER A 181 15.93 -5.65 -24.84
CA SER A 181 16.67 -6.02 -26.04
C SER A 181 18.00 -6.74 -25.77
N HIS A 182 18.58 -6.53 -24.59
CA HIS A 182 19.89 -7.09 -24.23
C HIS A 182 19.74 -8.45 -23.53
N ASP A 183 18.68 -8.61 -22.75
CA ASP A 183 18.40 -9.83 -21.99
C ASP A 183 16.88 -10.10 -21.99
N PRO A 184 16.39 -10.92 -22.93
CA PRO A 184 14.97 -11.22 -23.06
C PRO A 184 14.31 -11.79 -21.79
N GLU A 185 15.06 -12.42 -20.90
CA GLU A 185 14.55 -12.97 -19.63
C GLU A 185 14.10 -11.88 -18.64
N LEU A 186 14.61 -10.66 -18.81
CA LEU A 186 14.17 -9.46 -18.10
C LEU A 186 12.88 -8.87 -18.65
N SER A 187 12.36 -9.38 -19.78
CA SER A 187 11.11 -8.89 -20.36
C SER A 187 9.90 -9.37 -19.58
N TYR A 188 8.90 -8.52 -19.45
CA TYR A 188 7.66 -8.83 -18.72
C TYR A 188 6.47 -8.08 -19.30
N TYR A 189 5.27 -8.54 -18.98
CA TYR A 189 4.05 -7.79 -19.25
C TYR A 189 3.68 -6.93 -18.06
N LYS A 190 3.13 -5.74 -18.30
CA LYS A 190 2.54 -4.89 -17.28
C LYS A 190 1.05 -4.76 -17.55
N TYR A 191 0.26 -5.42 -16.72
CA TYR A 191 -1.21 -5.38 -16.80
C TYR A 191 -1.73 -4.46 -15.72
N CYS A 192 -2.61 -3.53 -16.07
CA CYS A 192 -3.11 -2.51 -15.15
C CYS A 192 -4.64 -2.44 -15.18
N GLY A 193 -5.25 -2.24 -14.01
CA GLY A 193 -6.69 -2.06 -13.87
C GLY A 193 -7.46 -3.26 -14.43
N GLN A 194 -8.41 -2.98 -15.32
CA GLN A 194 -9.25 -4.01 -15.98
C GLN A 194 -8.44 -5.19 -16.50
N LEU A 195 -7.33 -4.92 -17.23
CA LEU A 195 -6.51 -5.98 -17.84
C LEU A 195 -5.89 -6.91 -16.78
N PHE A 196 -5.49 -6.36 -15.62
CA PHE A 196 -4.96 -7.19 -14.54
C PHE A 196 -6.05 -8.02 -13.87
N TRP A 197 -7.20 -7.40 -13.57
CA TRP A 197 -8.32 -8.09 -12.93
C TRP A 197 -8.88 -9.21 -13.81
N GLU A 198 -9.06 -8.96 -15.10
CA GLU A 198 -9.44 -9.98 -16.08
C GLU A 198 -8.40 -11.10 -16.18
N PHE A 199 -7.11 -10.76 -16.20
CA PHE A 199 -6.04 -11.73 -16.32
C PHE A 199 -6.06 -12.78 -15.19
N ILE A 200 -6.30 -12.36 -13.96
CA ILE A 200 -6.30 -13.25 -12.78
C ILE A 200 -7.65 -13.93 -12.51
N SER A 201 -8.73 -13.50 -13.16
CA SER A 201 -10.11 -13.97 -12.87
C SER A 201 -10.86 -14.57 -14.05
N GLY A 202 -10.44 -14.29 -15.28
CA GLY A 202 -11.22 -14.56 -16.49
C GLY A 202 -12.46 -13.68 -16.66
N ASP A 203 -12.71 -12.70 -15.78
CA ASP A 203 -13.88 -11.82 -15.82
C ASP A 203 -13.47 -10.38 -16.12
N GLU A 204 -13.76 -9.93 -17.33
CA GLU A 204 -13.48 -8.57 -17.82
C GLU A 204 -14.12 -7.48 -16.96
N MET A 205 -15.27 -7.76 -16.34
CA MET A 205 -16.05 -6.79 -15.58
C MET A 205 -15.73 -6.80 -14.08
N LEU A 206 -14.80 -7.65 -13.63
CA LEU A 206 -14.47 -7.79 -12.22
C LEU A 206 -14.06 -6.46 -11.56
N TYR A 207 -13.28 -5.62 -12.25
CA TYR A 207 -12.80 -4.36 -11.69
C TYR A 207 -13.94 -3.40 -11.28
N LEU A 208 -15.09 -3.46 -11.96
CA LEU A 208 -16.30 -2.71 -11.59
C LEU A 208 -17.08 -3.42 -10.49
N LYS A 209 -17.19 -4.74 -10.58
CA LYS A 209 -17.93 -5.57 -9.61
C LYS A 209 -17.32 -5.49 -8.21
N LEU A 210 -16.01 -5.24 -8.10
CA LEU A 210 -15.32 -5.00 -6.83
C LEU A 210 -15.72 -3.69 -6.13
N ILE A 211 -16.28 -2.70 -6.83
CA ILE A 211 -16.64 -1.39 -6.23
C ILE A 211 -17.72 -1.54 -5.15
N ARG A 212 -18.77 -2.33 -5.44
CA ARG A 212 -19.92 -2.49 -4.54
C ARG A 212 -19.53 -3.07 -3.16
N PRO A 213 -18.89 -4.27 -3.06
CA PRO A 213 -18.49 -4.82 -1.76
C PRO A 213 -17.53 -3.90 -1.00
N LEU A 214 -16.71 -3.10 -1.69
CA LEU A 214 -15.81 -2.15 -1.05
C LEU A 214 -16.52 -0.91 -0.46
N GLY A 215 -17.70 -0.56 -0.99
CA GLY A 215 -18.42 0.66 -0.64
C GLY A 215 -19.52 0.52 0.42
N GLU A 216 -20.21 -0.62 0.47
CA GLU A 216 -21.42 -0.79 1.31
C GLU A 216 -21.12 -0.76 2.82
N GLU A 217 -20.02 -1.38 3.26
CA GLU A 217 -19.62 -1.48 4.67
C GLU A 217 -18.87 -0.24 5.21
N ALA A 218 -18.55 0.74 4.36
CA ALA A 218 -17.74 1.89 4.75
C ALA A 218 -18.48 2.90 5.63
N ARG A 219 -19.80 3.04 5.45
CA ARG A 219 -20.60 4.07 6.13
C ARG A 219 -20.80 3.77 7.61
N THR A 220 -21.12 2.53 7.98
CA THR A 220 -21.41 2.13 9.37
C THR A 220 -20.18 2.20 10.28
N ARG A 221 -18.98 2.12 9.71
CA ARG A 221 -17.71 2.04 10.46
C ARG A 221 -16.99 3.40 10.58
N SER A 222 -17.58 4.46 10.01
CA SER A 222 -17.02 5.82 10.01
C SER A 222 -17.13 6.52 11.37
N ASP A 223 -18.22 6.31 12.10
CA ASP A 223 -18.52 7.10 13.32
C ASP A 223 -17.52 6.88 14.46
N ALA A 224 -17.17 5.62 14.73
CA ALA A 224 -16.19 5.27 15.76
C ALA A 224 -14.80 5.82 15.41
N PHE A 225 -14.44 5.80 14.13
CA PHE A 225 -13.18 6.37 13.64
C PHE A 225 -13.18 7.90 13.77
N ASN A 226 -14.24 8.58 13.33
CA ASN A 226 -14.34 10.04 13.39
C ASN A 226 -14.26 10.55 14.84
N LYS A 227 -14.97 9.90 15.76
CA LYS A 227 -14.90 10.25 17.18
C LYS A 227 -13.47 10.12 17.72
N LEU A 228 -12.77 9.03 17.39
CA LEU A 228 -11.38 8.82 17.81
C LEU A 228 -10.43 9.84 17.14
N TYR A 229 -10.64 10.15 15.87
CA TYR A 229 -9.87 11.12 15.10
C TYR A 229 -9.96 12.51 15.72
N HIS A 230 -11.17 13.00 16.01
CA HIS A 230 -11.35 14.30 16.66
C HIS A 230 -10.73 14.36 18.05
N ALA A 231 -10.89 13.29 18.85
CA ALA A 231 -10.23 13.21 20.15
C ALA A 231 -8.70 13.29 20.02
N LYS A 232 -8.13 12.60 19.04
CA LYS A 232 -6.69 12.60 18.77
C LYS A 232 -6.17 13.95 18.28
N ILE A 233 -6.93 14.65 17.42
CA ILE A 233 -6.61 16.02 17.02
C ILE A 233 -6.54 16.94 18.23
N ASN A 234 -7.54 16.90 19.12
CA ASN A 234 -7.56 17.77 20.31
C ASN A 234 -6.41 17.47 21.27
N GLU A 235 -6.15 16.19 21.53
CA GLU A 235 -5.03 15.71 22.36
C GLU A 235 -3.69 16.20 21.78
N MET A 236 -3.43 15.94 20.51
CA MET A 236 -2.18 16.31 19.85
C MET A 236 -2.04 17.83 19.67
N THR A 237 -3.14 18.56 19.48
CA THR A 237 -3.11 20.04 19.42
C THR A 237 -2.70 20.62 20.77
N THR A 238 -3.23 20.06 21.86
CA THR A 238 -2.84 20.46 23.22
C THR A 238 -1.36 20.15 23.46
N GLU A 239 -0.93 18.92 23.14
CA GLU A 239 0.46 18.51 23.26
C GLU A 239 1.41 19.38 22.43
N PHE A 240 1.04 19.68 21.17
CA PHE A 240 1.82 20.55 20.29
C PHE A 240 1.93 21.96 20.89
N SER A 241 0.81 22.53 21.33
CA SER A 241 0.76 23.89 21.86
C SER A 241 1.68 24.05 23.06
N ASN A 242 1.63 23.09 23.99
CA ASN A 242 2.45 23.08 25.20
C ASN A 242 3.96 22.93 24.91
N ASN A 243 4.33 22.31 23.79
CA ASN A 243 5.72 22.00 23.49
C ASN A 243 6.34 22.95 22.46
N PHE A 244 5.57 23.55 21.55
CA PHE A 244 6.11 24.24 20.38
C PHE A 244 5.51 25.63 20.11
N LEU A 245 4.74 26.20 21.04
CA LEU A 245 4.43 27.63 20.99
C LEU A 245 5.43 28.42 21.84
N GLY A 246 5.77 29.61 21.36
CA GLY A 246 6.51 30.63 22.11
C GLY A 246 5.59 31.43 23.04
N GLU A 247 6.19 32.35 23.80
CA GLU A 247 5.46 33.24 24.73
C GLU A 247 4.47 34.17 24.02
N ASP A 248 4.70 34.45 22.74
CA ASP A 248 3.82 35.25 21.86
C ASP A 248 2.67 34.43 21.25
N ASN A 249 2.51 33.16 21.66
CA ASN A 249 1.58 32.17 21.11
C ASN A 249 1.81 31.86 19.62
N GLN A 250 2.98 32.17 19.07
CA GLN A 250 3.37 31.75 17.72
C GLN A 250 4.11 30.42 17.78
N ILE A 251 4.13 29.69 16.66
CA ILE A 251 4.90 28.45 16.56
C ILE A 251 6.40 28.78 16.66
N ASP A 252 7.07 28.21 17.66
CA ASP A 252 8.53 28.21 17.76
C ASP A 252 9.11 27.19 16.78
N TRP A 253 9.33 27.65 15.55
CA TRP A 253 9.89 26.85 14.47
C TRP A 253 11.30 26.37 14.77
N ASN A 254 12.09 27.12 15.53
CA ASN A 254 13.45 26.71 15.88
C ASN A 254 13.40 25.49 16.81
N LYS A 255 12.56 25.54 17.85
CA LYS A 255 12.35 24.41 18.77
C LYS A 255 11.78 23.20 18.05
N LEU A 256 10.81 23.39 17.16
CA LEU A 256 10.23 22.31 16.36
C LEU A 256 11.27 21.66 15.43
N ILE A 257 12.01 22.44 14.66
CA ILE A 257 13.05 21.95 13.74
C ILE A 257 14.15 21.24 14.54
N HIS A 258 14.59 21.82 15.65
CA HIS A 258 15.53 21.17 16.55
C HIS A 258 14.98 19.82 17.03
N PHE A 259 13.72 19.78 17.47
CA PHE A 259 13.06 18.55 17.89
C PHE A 259 12.88 17.50 16.80
N VAL A 260 12.89 17.82 15.49
CA VAL A 260 12.72 16.78 14.45
C VAL A 260 14.01 16.46 13.70
N SER A 261 14.96 17.39 13.67
CA SER A 261 16.17 17.28 12.83
C SER A 261 17.49 17.28 13.60
N SER A 262 17.50 17.57 14.92
CA SER A 262 18.74 17.53 15.69
C SER A 262 19.33 16.12 15.76
N SER A 263 20.66 16.04 15.72
CA SER A 263 21.37 14.77 15.91
C SER A 263 21.14 14.24 17.34
N PRO A 264 20.88 12.93 17.51
CA PRO A 264 20.67 12.33 18.83
C PRO A 264 21.79 12.59 19.84
N LYS A 265 23.03 12.79 19.37
CA LYS A 265 24.21 13.05 20.23
C LYS A 265 24.22 14.43 20.90
N ARG A 266 23.45 15.42 20.40
CA ARG A 266 23.45 16.81 20.90
C ARG A 266 22.30 17.14 21.85
N MET A 267 21.61 16.12 22.37
CA MET A 267 20.48 16.28 23.30
C MET A 267 20.80 15.81 24.72
N ALA A 268 22.04 15.38 24.97
CA ALA A 268 22.51 14.92 26.28
C ALA A 268 23.40 15.95 26.99
N ASP A 269 23.60 17.12 26.36
CA ASP A 269 24.28 18.30 26.89
C ASP A 269 23.25 19.43 27.02
#